data_AF-M6V969-F1
#
_entry.id   AF-M6V969-F1
#
_cell.length_a   1.000
_cell.length_b   1.000
_cell.length_c   1.000
_cell.angle_alpha   90.00
_cell.angle_beta   90.00
_cell.angle_gamma   90.00
#
_symmetry.space_group_name_H-M   'P 1'
#
loop_
_entity.id
_entity.type
_entity.pdbx_description
1 polymer ?
#
loop_
_entity_poly.entity_id
_entity_poly.type
_entity_poly.pdbx_seq_one_letter_code
_entity_poly.pdbx_strand_id
1 'polypeptide(L)' 'MNIKLTFKDDKSDKFWNIEVGGTSFTVTYGKTGTIGQMQTKSFDDEENV' A
#
# COMPACT_ATOMS: atom_id res chain seq x y z
N MET A 1 3.61 -7.23 -8.66
CA MET A 1 2.36 -6.55 -9.09
C MET A 1 2.24 -5.23 -8.35
N ASN A 2 1.78 -4.16 -9.00
CA ASN A 2 1.59 -2.85 -8.36
C ASN A 2 0.10 -2.46 -8.40
N ILE A 3 -0.46 -2.13 -7.25
CA ILE A 3 -1.86 -1.73 -7.07
C ILE A 3 -1.90 -0.33 -6.45
N LYS A 4 -2.81 0.52 -6.95
CA LYS A 4 -3.01 1.88 -6.44
C LYS A 4 -4.47 2.09 -6.11
N LEU A 5 -4.73 2.57 -4.89
CA LEU A 5 -6.07 2.88 -4.39
C LEU A 5 -6.09 4.32 -3.88
N THR A 6 -7.22 4.99 -4.09
CA THR A 6 -7.47 6.34 -3.56
C THR A 6 -8.86 6.40 -2.98
N PHE A 7 -9.01 7.09 -1.86
CA PHE A 7 -10.29 7.33 -1.21
C PHE A 7 -10.44 8.82 -0.94
N LYS A 8 -11.55 9.41 -1.38
CA LYS A 8 -11.82 10.82 -1.19
C LYS A 8 -13.27 11.07 -0.79
N ASP A 9 -13.44 11.83 0.28
CA ASP A 9 -14.70 12.41 0.75
C ASP A 9 -14.46 13.84 1.27
N ASP A 10 -15.46 14.48 1.86
CA ASP A 10 -15.36 15.86 2.35
C ASP A 10 -14.32 16.06 3.47
N LYS A 11 -13.93 14.99 4.17
CA LYS A 11 -13.04 15.03 5.34
C LYS A 11 -11.71 14.30 5.10
N SER A 12 -11.63 13.50 4.06
CA SER A 12 -10.56 12.55 3.81
C SER A 12 -10.11 12.62 2.36
N ASP A 13 -8.81 12.62 2.15
CA ASP A 13 -8.21 12.42 0.85
C ASP A 13 -6.98 11.53 1.07
N LYS A 14 -7.11 10.24 0.76
CA LYS A 14 -6.15 9.20 1.14
C LYS A 14 -5.71 8.39 -0.06
N PHE A 15 -4.49 7.86 0.00
CA PHE A 15 -3.93 6.98 -1.00
C PHE A 15 -3.32 5.73 -0.35
N TRP A 16 -3.25 4.65 -1.14
CA TRP A 16 -2.49 3.44 -0.85
C TRP A 16 -1.83 2.96 -2.15
N ASN A 17 -0.53 2.70 -2.10
CA ASN A 17 0.23 2.04 -3.15
C ASN A 17 0.72 0.71 -2.57
N ILE A 18 0.31 -0.41 -3.18
CA ILE A 18 0.72 -1.75 -2.78
C ILE A 18 1.63 -2.31 -3.86
N GLU A 19 2.83 -2.71 -3.47
CA GLU A 19 3.82 -3.34 -4.33
C GLU A 19 4.03 -4.77 -3.83
N VAL A 20 3.57 -5.75 -4.59
CA VAL A 20 3.66 -7.18 -4.27
C VAL A 20 4.80 -7.81 -5.08
N GLY A 21 5.72 -8.52 -4.43
CA GLY A 21 6.84 -9.19 -5.08
C GLY A 21 7.38 -10.36 -4.26
N GLY A 22 7.49 -11.52 -4.91
CA GLY A 22 7.91 -12.76 -4.26
C GLY A 22 7.03 -13.07 -3.06
N THR A 23 7.66 -13.39 -1.92
CA THR A 23 6.98 -13.67 -0.65
C THR A 23 6.71 -12.41 0.21
N SER A 24 6.61 -11.22 -0.40
CA SER A 24 6.44 -9.99 0.35
C SER A 24 5.57 -8.97 -0.38
N PHE A 25 4.97 -8.07 0.40
CA PHE A 25 4.40 -6.85 -0.15
C PHE A 25 4.81 -5.63 0.67
N THR A 26 4.89 -4.50 -0.02
CA THR A 26 5.09 -3.19 0.57
C THR A 26 3.88 -2.32 0.31
N VAL A 27 3.33 -1.74 1.37
CA VAL A 27 2.22 -0.79 1.33
C VAL A 27 2.74 0.60 1.70
N THR A 28 2.51 1.57 0.84
CA THR A 28 2.73 3.00 1.13
C THR A 28 1.39 3.71 1.15
N TYR A 29 1.02 4.34 2.26
CA TYR A 29 -0.29 4.96 2.43
C TYR A 29 -0.22 6.29 3.16
N GLY A 30 -1.20 7.17 2.91
CA GLY A 30 -1.21 8.48 3.55
C GLY A 30 -2.29 9.39 3.03
N LYS A 31 -2.23 10.66 3.43
CA LYS A 31 -3.04 11.74 2.84
C LYS A 31 -2.49 12.09 1.47
N THR A 32 -3.34 12.25 0.46
CA THR A 32 -2.91 12.64 -0.89
C THR A 32 -2.10 13.93 -0.86
N GLY A 33 -0.97 13.95 -1.57
CA GLY A 33 -0.02 15.06 -1.59
C GLY A 33 1.02 15.04 -0.46
N THR A 34 1.02 14.03 0.42
CA THR A 34 2.10 13.78 1.38
C THR A 34 2.93 12.56 0.96
N ILE A 35 4.08 12.40 1.59
CA ILE A 35 4.97 11.23 1.38
C ILE A 35 4.33 9.94 1.93
N GLY A 36 3.40 10.06 2.88
CA GLY A 36 2.75 8.93 3.54
C GLY A 36 3.68 8.18 4.49
N GLN A 37 3.27 6.95 4.82
CA GLN A 37 4.01 5.98 5.61
C GLN A 37 4.14 4.67 4.83
N MET A 38 5.25 3.97 5.02
CA MET A 38 5.56 2.71 4.37
C MET A 38 5.55 1.58 5.39
N GLN A 39 4.95 0.44 5.02
CA GLN A 39 4.99 -0.80 5.77
C GLN A 39 5.28 -1.95 4.81
N THR A 40 6.27 -2.78 5.15
CA THR A 40 6.60 -3.99 4.40
C THR A 40 6.25 -5.20 5.26
N LYS A 41 5.60 -6.18 4.64
CA LYS A 41 5.29 -7.47 5.27
C LYS A 41 5.82 -8.59 4.38
N SER A 42 6.53 -9.52 5.01
CA SER A 42 7.06 -10.73 4.37
C SER A 42 6.34 -11.95 4.93
N PHE A 43 6.28 -12.98 4.09
CA PHE A 43 5.63 -14.26 4.32
C PHE A 43 6.63 -15.39 4.02
N ASP A 44 6.35 -16.57 4.55
CA ASP A 44 7.21 -17.75 4.36
C ASP A 44 7.05 -18.38 2.97
N ASP A 45 5.91 -18.16 2.32
CA ASP A 45 5.58 -18.64 0.98
C ASP A 45 4.82 -17.56 0.16
N GLU A 46 4.73 -17.76 -1.16
CA GLU A 46 4.05 -16.82 -2.07
C GLU A 46 2.52 -16.97 -2.05
N GLU A 47 1.98 -18.09 -1.57
CA GLU A 47 0.53 -18.34 -1.53
C GLU A 47 -0.18 -17.45 -0.50
N ASN A 48 0.54 -17.03 0.54
CA ASN A 48 0.01 -16.21 1.63
C ASN A 48 0.27 -14.68 1.50
N VAL A 49 0.77 -14.22 0.35
CA VAL A 49 1.07 -12.80 0.08
C VAL A 49 -0.16 -12.03 -0.38
#